data_AF-A0A0M9Z707-F1
#
_entry.id   AF-A0A0M9Z707-F1
#
_cell.length_a   1.000
_cell.length_b   1.000
_cell.length_c   1.000
_cell.angle_alpha   90.00
_cell.angle_beta   90.00
_cell.angle_gamma   90.00
#
_symmetry.space_group_name_H-M   'P 1'
#
loop_
_entity.id
_entity.type
_entity.pdbx_description
1 polymer ?
#
loop_
_entity_poly.entity_id
_entity_poly.type
_entity_poly.pdbx_seq_one_letter_code
_entity_poly.pdbx_strand_id
1 'polypeptide(L)' 'MESDLSAEELESIVSAALSGNEPLLSLTDNKGRKVLVPSDRLSYVDLGEPTARKVGFGAL' A
#
# COMPACT_ATOMS: atom_id res chain seq x y z
N MET A 1 -0.74 5.33 7.30
CA MET A 1 -1.49 5.57 6.05
C MET A 1 -2.04 4.22 5.64
N GLU A 2 -3.33 4.09 5.39
CA GLU A 2 -3.94 2.82 4.99
C GLU A 2 -4.44 2.94 3.54
N SER A 3 -4.09 1.96 2.71
CA SER A 3 -4.44 1.87 1.29
C SER A 3 -5.29 0.63 1.06
N ASP A 4 -6.23 0.68 0.11
CA ASP A 4 -7.06 -0.47 -0.29
C ASP A 4 -6.34 -1.40 -1.29
N LEU A 5 -5.08 -1.11 -1.63
CA LEU A 5 -4.25 -1.96 -2.48
C LEU A 5 -3.94 -3.28 -1.77
N SER A 6 -3.99 -4.38 -2.52
CA SER A 6 -3.48 -5.67 -2.02
C SER A 6 -1.97 -5.59 -1.77
N ALA A 7 -1.46 -6.47 -0.91
CA ALA A 7 -0.03 -6.51 -0.58
C ALA A 7 0.83 -6.73 -1.85
N GLU A 8 0.40 -7.60 -2.76
CA GLU A 8 1.13 -7.89 -4.00
C GLU A 8 1.14 -6.69 -4.97
N GLU A 9 0.02 -5.95 -5.07
CA GLU A 9 -0.05 -4.74 -5.88
C GLU A 9 0.86 -3.65 -5.30
N LEU A 10 0.84 -3.47 -3.97
CA LEU A 10 1.66 -2.46 -3.31
C LEU A 10 3.15 -2.78 -3.46
N GLU A 11 3.54 -4.05 -3.30
CA GLU A 11 4.92 -4.51 -3.51
C GLU A 11 5.41 -4.22 -4.93
N SER A 12 4.58 -4.48 -5.94
CA SER A 12 4.92 -4.22 -7.34
C SER A 12 5.13 -2.73 -7.61
N ILE A 13 4.24 -1.88 -7.09
CA ILE A 13 4.33 -0.41 -7.24
C ILE A 13 5.59 0.13 -6.55
N VAL A 14 5.87 -0.31 -5.33
CA VAL A 14 7.07 0.09 -4.58
C VAL A 14 8.33 -0.38 -5.30
N SER A 15 8.37 -1.63 -5.75
CA SER A 15 9.51 -2.19 -6.47
C SER A 15 9.76 -1.43 -7.78
N ALA A 16 8.70 -1.07 -8.52
CA ALA A 16 8.82 -0.27 -9.73
C ALA A 16 9.35 1.15 -9.44
N ALA A 17 8.86 1.79 -8.39
CA ALA A 17 9.31 3.12 -7.98
C ALA A 17 10.78 3.15 -7.52
N LEU A 18 11.26 2.09 -6.87
CA LEU A 18 12.64 1.97 -6.40
C LEU A 18 13.61 1.48 -7.49
N SER A 19 13.14 0.66 -8.43
CA SER A 19 13.96 0.14 -9.54
C SER A 19 14.03 1.10 -10.72
N GLY A 20 13.02 1.96 -10.86
CA GLY A 20 12.91 2.95 -11.92
C GLY A 20 13.67 4.24 -11.61
N ASN A 21 13.68 5.14 -12.59
CA ASN A 21 14.23 6.49 -12.44
C ASN A 21 13.17 7.51 -11.97
N GLU A 22 12.04 7.03 -11.45
CA GLU A 22 10.97 7.90 -10.96
C GLU A 22 11.34 8.48 -9.58
N PRO A 23 11.42 9.81 -9.45
CA PRO A 23 11.86 10.44 -8.20
C PRO A 23 10.81 10.36 -7.09
N LEU A 24 9.56 9.99 -7.40
CA LEU A 24 8.43 10.02 -6.47
C LEU A 24 7.58 8.75 -6.58
N LEU A 25 7.37 8.07 -5.46
CA LEU A 25 6.30 7.10 -5.26
C LEU A 25 4.97 7.85 -5.03
N SER A 26 3.97 7.55 -5.86
CA SER A 26 2.62 8.09 -5.71
C SER A 26 1.67 7.02 -5.15
N LEU A 27 1.06 7.29 -3.99
CA LEU A 27 0.04 6.43 -3.38
C LEU A 27 -1.26 7.19 -3.20
N THR A 28 -2.39 6.50 -3.32
CA THR A 28 -3.70 7.03 -2.96
C THR A 28 -4.20 6.26 -1.76
N ASP A 29 -4.56 6.96 -0.68
CA ASP A 29 -5.14 6.32 0.49
C ASP A 29 -6.64 6.08 0.34
N ASN A 30 -7.23 5.33 1.28
CA ASN A 30 -8.66 5.02 1.31
C ASN A 30 -9.58 6.26 1.44
N LYS A 31 -9.04 7.43 1.80
CA LYS A 31 -9.76 8.70 1.86
C LYS A 31 -9.64 9.49 0.55
N GLY A 32 -9.07 8.89 -0.50
CA GLY A 32 -8.85 9.51 -1.79
C GLY A 32 -7.74 10.57 -1.77
N ARG A 33 -6.93 10.64 -0.71
CA ARG A 33 -5.80 11.57 -0.64
C ARG A 33 -4.64 10.97 -1.43
N LYS A 34 -4.11 11.76 -2.35
CA LYS A 34 -2.89 11.41 -3.08
C LYS A 34 -1.67 11.87 -2.30
N VAL A 35 -0.72 10.97 -2.12
CA VAL A 35 0.50 11.18 -1.36
C VAL A 35 1.68 10.88 -2.26
N LEU A 36 2.62 11.82 -2.31
CA LEU A 36 3.85 11.72 -3.09
C LEU A 36 5.01 11.61 -2.11
N VAL A 37 5.80 10.55 -2.24
CA VAL A 37 6.95 10.28 -1.37
C VAL A 37 8.19 10.15 -2.24
N PRO A 38 9.27 10.89 -1.97
CA PRO A 38 10.52 10.70 -2.69
C PRO A 38 11.06 9.28 -2.56
N SER A 39 11.36 8.65 -3.69
CA SER A 39 11.82 7.24 -3.74
C SER A 39 13.16 7.07 -3.01
N ASP A 40 14.02 8.10 -3.02
CA ASP A 40 15.32 8.14 -2.34
C ASP A 40 15.22 8.23 -0.80
N ARG A 41 14.05 8.57 -0.26
CA ARG A 41 13.79 8.71 1.19
C ARG A 41 12.96 7.57 1.77
N LEU A 42 12.58 6.59 0.95
CA LEU A 42 11.80 5.44 1.39
C LEU A 42 12.70 4.48 2.18
N SER A 43 12.54 4.47 3.51
CA SER A 43 13.38 3.67 4.42
C SER A 43 12.74 2.34 4.81
N TYR A 44 11.40 2.29 4.85
CA TYR A 44 10.64 1.14 5.33
C TYR A 44 9.21 1.18 4.78
N VAL A 45 8.69 0.03 4.39
CA VAL A 45 7.29 -0.17 3.98
C VAL A 45 6.71 -1.32 4.80
N ASP A 46 5.59 -1.05 5.47
CA ASP A 46 4.80 -2.06 6.15
C ASP A 46 3.57 -2.37 5.27
N LEU A 47 3.45 -3.63 4.85
CA LEU A 47 2.38 -4.11 3.98
C LEU A 47 1.14 -4.58 4.78
N GLY A 48 1.24 -4.65 6.11
CA GLY A 48 0.20 -5.21 6.97
C GLY A 48 -0.03 -6.70 6.74
N GLU A 49 -0.80 -7.33 7.64
CA GLU A 49 -1.28 -8.71 7.43
C GLU A 49 -2.56 -8.72 6.59
N PRO A 50 -2.71 -9.64 5.63
CA PRO A 50 -3.94 -9.76 4.86
C PRO A 50 -5.12 -10.06 5.79
N THR A 51 -6.03 -9.10 5.91
CA THR A 51 -7.22 -9.27 6.75
C THR A 51 -8.21 -10.21 6.07
N ALA A 52 -8.11 -11.51 6.37
CA ALA A 52 -9.18 -12.45 6.07
C ALA A 52 -10.40 -12.09 6.95
N ARG A 53 -11.38 -11.36 6.40
CA ARG A 53 -12.63 -11.10 7.10
C ARG A 53 -13.29 -12.44 7.44
N LYS A 54 -13.23 -12.84 8.72
CA LYS A 54 -14.04 -13.98 9.22
C LYS A 54 -15.50 -13.55 9.21
N VAL A 55 -16.30 -14.13 8.31
CA VAL A 55 -17.76 -14.03 8.41
C VAL A 55 -18.21 -14.86 9.61
N GLY A 56 -18.74 -14.20 10.64
CA GLY A 56 -19.35 -14.86 11.79
C GLY A 56 -20.83 -15.10 11.52
N PHE A 57 -21.23 -16.35 11.35
CA PHE A 57 -22.64 -16.72 11.46
C PHE A 57 -23.00 -16.66 12.96
N GLY A 58 -23.36 -15.47 13.43
CA GLY A 58 -24.01 -15.31 14.72
C GLY A 58 -25.39 -15.95 14.64
N ALA A 59 -25.60 -16.98 15.46
CA ALA A 59 -26.89 -17.62 15.65
C ALA A 59 -27.95 -16.59 16.03
N LEU A 60 -29.11 -16.66 15.37
CA LEU A 60 -30.39 -16.15 15.89
C LEU A 60 -30.98 -17.21 16.83
#